data_AF-A0A7S3BYQ3-F1
#
_entry.id   AF-A0A7S3BYQ3-F1
#
_cell.length_a   1.000
_cell.length_b   1.000
_cell.length_c   1.000
_cell.angle_alpha   90.00
_cell.angle_beta   90.00
_cell.angle_gamma   90.00
#
_symmetry.space_group_name_H-M   'P 1'
#
loop_
_entity.id
_entity.type
_entity.pdbx_description
1 polymer ?
#
loop_
_entity_poly.entity_id
_entity_poly.type
_entity_poly.pdbx_seq_one_letter_code
_entity_poly.pdbx_strand_id
1 'polypeptide(L)'
;DVANYAAMREAFGAAGWQGPSVDDEDRILSVQLCEGWRCVLLDSTVPASQSNEAGKAVHGEIDAAQVMALRGELALAEVEGERVLVVMHHPMRAPTTEAESVWSRVCLRGEVAALLQRAVADSPAVAAVLTGHLHSEMDERVGNARLLAAPSTCHQYLQEGERIRLAEDDTSGFREIVLKSDGRWTTEVVRLGAAADAAARVS
;
A
#
# COMPACT_ATOMS: atom_id res chain seq x y z
N ASP A 1 -6.41 -0.91 -17.05
CA ASP A 1 -5.80 -1.20 -18.35
C ASP A 1 -4.96 -2.46 -18.22
N VAL A 2 -5.37 -3.54 -18.88
CA VAL A 2 -4.81 -4.90 -18.71
C VAL A 2 -3.40 -5.00 -19.29
N ALA A 3 -3.02 -4.06 -20.18
CA ALA A 3 -1.72 -3.99 -20.81
C ALA A 3 -0.57 -3.71 -19.80
N ASN A 4 -0.82 -2.91 -18.76
CA ASN A 4 0.21 -2.55 -17.78
C ASN A 4 0.55 -3.70 -16.82
N TYR A 5 -0.40 -4.61 -16.55
CA TYR A 5 -0.17 -5.79 -15.71
C TYR A 5 0.69 -6.85 -16.41
N ALA A 6 0.49 -7.03 -17.72
CA ALA A 6 1.32 -7.93 -18.52
C ALA A 6 2.78 -7.46 -18.58
N ALA A 7 3.00 -6.15 -18.78
CA ALA A 7 4.33 -5.55 -18.78
C ALA A 7 5.03 -5.65 -17.41
N MET A 8 4.31 -5.48 -16.30
CA MET A 8 4.85 -5.70 -14.95
C MET A 8 5.22 -7.17 -14.69
N ARG A 9 4.41 -8.13 -15.14
CA ARG A 9 4.74 -9.56 -15.07
C ARG A 9 5.99 -9.89 -15.86
N GLU A 10 6.24 -9.23 -16.98
CA GLU A 10 7.43 -9.45 -17.81
C GLU A 10 8.68 -8.84 -17.17
N ALA A 11 8.57 -7.64 -16.61
CA ALA A 11 9.68 -6.94 -15.95
C ALA A 11 10.12 -7.60 -14.61
N PHE A 12 9.17 -8.12 -13.83
CA PHE A 12 9.45 -8.76 -12.54
C PHE A 12 9.46 -10.30 -12.59
N GLY A 13 8.97 -10.91 -13.69
CA GLY A 13 8.89 -12.37 -13.86
C GLY A 13 10.19 -13.03 -14.33
N ALA A 14 11.21 -12.27 -14.74
CA ALA A 14 12.51 -12.82 -15.16
C ALA A 14 13.31 -13.47 -14.01
N ALA A 15 12.92 -13.23 -12.75
CA ALA A 15 13.61 -13.75 -11.56
C ALA A 15 12.92 -14.97 -10.91
N GLY A 16 12.09 -15.72 -11.64
CA GLY A 16 11.42 -16.91 -11.09
C GLY A 16 10.40 -16.62 -9.99
N TRP A 17 9.97 -15.36 -9.84
CA TRP A 17 8.90 -14.98 -8.93
C TRP A 17 7.55 -15.44 -9.48
N GLN A 18 7.10 -16.60 -9.01
CA GLN A 18 5.69 -16.98 -9.06
C GLN A 18 5.01 -16.28 -7.88
N GLY A 19 4.62 -15.02 -8.06
CA GLY A 19 3.78 -14.33 -7.08
C GLY A 19 2.54 -15.18 -6.74
N PRO A 20 1.96 -15.01 -5.54
CA PRO A 20 0.83 -15.83 -5.09
C PRO A 20 -0.27 -15.81 -6.15
N SER A 21 -0.81 -17.00 -6.45
CA SER A 21 -1.96 -17.10 -7.32
C SER A 21 -3.15 -16.46 -6.61
N VAL A 22 -3.97 -15.70 -7.33
CA VAL A 22 -5.21 -15.09 -6.80
C VAL A 22 -6.25 -16.14 -6.37
N ASP A 23 -5.91 -17.43 -6.47
CA ASP A 23 -6.71 -18.60 -6.11
C ASP A 23 -6.14 -19.35 -4.87
N ASP A 24 -5.02 -18.92 -4.28
CA ASP A 24 -4.52 -19.49 -3.03
C ASP A 24 -5.30 -18.90 -1.85
N GLU A 25 -5.80 -19.77 -0.96
CA GLU A 25 -6.52 -19.40 0.27
C GLU A 25 -5.67 -18.50 1.20
N ASP A 26 -4.36 -18.42 0.97
CA ASP A 26 -3.40 -17.59 1.67
C ASP A 26 -3.28 -16.19 1.04
N ARG A 27 -4.22 -15.31 1.41
CA ARG A 27 -4.26 -13.89 1.01
C ARG A 27 -3.20 -13.00 1.70
N ILE A 28 -2.19 -13.62 2.33
CA ILE A 28 -1.10 -12.96 3.05
C ILE A 28 0.24 -13.58 2.66
N LEU A 29 1.25 -12.75 2.42
CA LEU A 29 2.63 -13.20 2.17
C LEU A 29 3.57 -12.47 3.13
N SER A 30 4.39 -13.23 3.86
CA SER A 30 5.45 -12.69 4.71
C SER A 30 6.82 -13.06 4.14
N VAL A 31 7.71 -12.08 4.03
CA VAL A 31 9.06 -12.26 3.47
C VAL A 31 10.08 -11.40 4.22
N GLN A 32 11.23 -11.97 4.54
CA GLN A 32 12.38 -11.21 5.03
C GLN A 32 13.04 -10.47 3.87
N LEU A 33 13.08 -9.14 3.92
CA LEU A 33 13.64 -8.32 2.84
C LEU A 33 15.16 -8.26 2.92
N CYS A 34 15.66 -8.00 4.13
CA CYS A 34 17.07 -7.96 4.48
C CYS A 34 17.20 -8.12 6.00
N GLU A 35 18.42 -8.09 6.52
CA GLU A 35 18.67 -8.18 7.96
C GLU A 35 17.87 -7.12 8.74
N GLY A 36 17.10 -7.59 9.73
CA GLY A 36 16.28 -6.73 10.59
C GLY A 36 14.99 -6.21 9.93
N TRP A 37 14.61 -6.69 8.74
CA TRP A 37 13.43 -6.22 8.03
C TRP A 37 12.57 -7.32 7.45
N ARG A 38 11.27 -7.22 7.73
CA ARG A 38 10.21 -8.06 7.19
C ARG A 38 9.20 -7.24 6.40
N CYS A 39 8.70 -7.82 5.33
CA CYS A 39 7.57 -7.31 4.57
C CYS A 39 6.39 -8.27 4.71
N VAL A 40 5.24 -7.74 5.07
CA VAL A 40 3.97 -8.48 5.13
C VAL A 40 3.02 -7.87 4.11
N LEU A 41 2.71 -8.62 3.05
CA LEU A 41 1.79 -8.22 2.00
C LEU A 41 0.39 -8.75 2.33
N LEU A 42 -0.59 -7.86 2.28
CA LEU A 42 -2.01 -8.16 2.52
C LEU A 42 -2.81 -7.92 1.24
N ASP A 43 -3.72 -8.83 0.92
CA ASP A 43 -4.65 -8.66 -0.18
C ASP A 43 -5.96 -8.00 0.28
N SER A 44 -6.00 -6.70 0.01
CA SER A 44 -7.16 -5.83 0.27
C SER A 44 -8.22 -5.83 -0.85
N THR A 45 -8.08 -6.64 -1.90
CA THR A 45 -9.02 -6.63 -3.03
C THR A 45 -10.37 -7.25 -2.67
N VAL A 46 -11.45 -6.74 -3.24
CA VAL A 46 -12.78 -7.36 -3.08
C VAL A 46 -12.96 -8.39 -4.20
N PRO A 47 -13.25 -9.66 -3.88
CA PRO A 47 -13.51 -10.68 -4.90
C PRO A 47 -14.63 -10.24 -5.85
N ALA A 48 -14.50 -10.60 -7.13
CA ALA A 48 -15.49 -10.22 -8.15
C ALA A 48 -16.91 -10.68 -7.80
N SER A 49 -17.05 -11.81 -7.10
CA SER A 49 -18.33 -12.35 -6.61
C SER A 49 -19.04 -11.47 -5.58
N GLN A 50 -18.33 -10.52 -4.95
CA GLN A 50 -18.83 -9.60 -3.93
C GLN A 50 -18.82 -8.13 -4.42
N SER A 51 -18.52 -7.93 -5.71
CA SER A 51 -18.43 -6.61 -6.33
C SER A 51 -19.75 -6.22 -7.02
N ASN A 52 -19.84 -4.98 -7.53
CA ASN A 52 -21.02 -4.50 -8.25
C ASN A 52 -21.27 -5.28 -9.57
N GLU A 53 -22.39 -5.00 -10.26
CA GLU A 53 -22.74 -5.63 -11.54
C GLU A 53 -21.66 -5.51 -12.64
N ALA A 54 -20.69 -4.61 -12.47
CA ALA A 54 -19.54 -4.42 -13.36
C ALA A 54 -18.26 -5.14 -12.90
N GLY A 55 -18.31 -5.96 -11.84
CA GLY A 55 -17.18 -6.75 -11.37
C GLY A 55 -16.11 -5.97 -10.60
N LYS A 56 -16.36 -4.72 -10.18
CA LYS A 56 -15.32 -3.83 -9.64
C LYS A 56 -15.79 -3.05 -8.41
N ALA A 57 -15.41 -3.50 -7.22
CA ALA A 57 -15.44 -2.65 -6.03
C ALA A 57 -14.29 -1.64 -6.12
N VAL A 58 -14.57 -0.39 -5.75
CA VAL A 58 -13.53 0.66 -5.64
C VAL A 58 -12.94 0.66 -4.24
N HIS A 59 -13.73 0.31 -3.23
CA HIS A 59 -13.25 0.13 -1.87
C HIS A 59 -12.46 -1.18 -1.73
N GLY A 60 -11.69 -1.28 -0.65
CA GLY A 60 -11.05 -2.53 -0.26
C GLY A 60 -11.71 -3.20 0.93
N GLU A 61 -11.49 -4.50 1.05
CA GLU A 61 -11.89 -5.30 2.21
C GLU A 61 -10.72 -6.18 2.65
N ILE A 62 -10.66 -6.44 3.95
CA ILE A 62 -9.66 -7.33 4.56
C ILE A 62 -10.41 -8.30 5.45
N ASP A 63 -10.03 -9.58 5.42
CA ASP A 63 -10.66 -10.60 6.25
C ASP A 63 -9.92 -10.79 7.58
N ALA A 64 -10.61 -11.43 8.52
CA ALA A 64 -10.09 -11.64 9.86
C ALA A 64 -8.88 -12.59 9.89
N ALA A 65 -8.78 -13.52 8.94
CA ALA A 65 -7.66 -14.46 8.87
C ALA A 65 -6.36 -13.73 8.52
N GLN A 66 -6.39 -12.82 7.55
CA GLN A 66 -5.27 -11.94 7.21
C GLN A 66 -4.83 -11.08 8.40
N VAL A 67 -5.78 -10.50 9.15
CA VAL A 67 -5.45 -9.72 10.36
C VAL A 67 -4.83 -10.58 11.47
N MET A 68 -5.31 -11.82 11.65
CA MET A 68 -4.72 -12.75 12.62
C MET A 68 -3.32 -13.18 12.22
N ALA A 69 -3.11 -13.50 10.94
CA ALA A 69 -1.80 -13.85 10.42
C ALA A 69 -0.82 -12.67 10.56
N LEU A 70 -1.22 -11.44 10.21
CA LEU A 70 -0.42 -10.23 10.46
C LEU A 70 -0.01 -10.14 11.93
N ARG A 71 -0.93 -10.30 12.89
CA ARG A 71 -0.58 -10.22 14.32
C ARG A 71 0.44 -11.27 14.74
N GLY A 72 0.39 -12.46 14.16
CA GLY A 72 1.42 -13.50 14.36
C GLY A 72 2.79 -13.05 13.83
N GLU A 73 2.83 -12.51 12.62
CA GLU A 73 4.05 -11.96 12.01
C GLU A 73 4.64 -10.79 12.81
N LEU A 74 3.79 -9.89 13.32
CA LEU A 74 4.21 -8.78 14.17
C LEU A 74 4.81 -9.28 15.49
N ALA A 75 4.16 -10.24 16.14
CA ALA A 75 4.68 -10.84 17.38
C ALA A 75 6.03 -11.53 17.15
N LEU A 76 6.20 -12.24 16.02
CA LEU A 76 7.47 -12.86 15.65
C LEU A 76 8.56 -11.81 15.40
N ALA A 77 8.26 -10.75 14.64
CA ALA A 77 9.18 -9.66 14.38
C ALA A 77 9.64 -8.97 15.67
N GLU A 78 8.75 -8.78 16.65
CA GLU A 78 9.10 -8.22 17.95
C GLU A 78 10.10 -9.09 18.72
N VAL A 79 9.93 -10.42 18.71
CA VAL A 79 10.86 -11.36 19.34
C VAL A 79 12.22 -11.36 18.63
N GLU A 80 12.21 -11.28 17.30
CA GLU A 80 13.42 -11.28 16.47
C GLU A 80 14.11 -9.91 16.37
N GLY A 81 13.49 -8.85 16.91
CA GLY A 81 13.99 -7.48 16.83
C GLY A 81 13.93 -6.88 15.43
N GLU A 82 13.06 -7.41 14.56
CA GLU A 82 12.87 -6.95 13.19
C GLU A 82 11.89 -5.75 13.12
N ARG A 83 12.02 -4.95 12.07
CA ARG A 83 11.04 -3.95 11.67
C ARG A 83 10.18 -4.47 10.53
N VAL A 84 8.90 -4.08 10.54
CA VAL A 84 7.90 -4.57 9.60
C VAL A 84 7.43 -3.46 8.67
N LEU A 85 7.44 -3.74 7.38
CA LEU A 85 6.66 -3.03 6.37
C LEU A 85 5.39 -3.82 6.08
N VAL A 86 4.22 -3.21 6.29
CA VAL A 86 2.94 -3.79 5.86
C VAL A 86 2.59 -3.19 4.51
N VAL A 87 2.23 -4.01 3.52
CA VAL A 87 1.95 -3.54 2.15
C VAL A 87 0.58 -4.02 1.70
N MET A 88 -0.25 -3.10 1.22
CA MET A 88 -1.60 -3.42 0.71
C MET A 88 -2.04 -2.41 -0.36
N HIS A 89 -3.00 -2.75 -1.22
CA HIS A 89 -3.44 -1.82 -2.27
C HIS A 89 -4.29 -0.67 -1.73
N HIS A 90 -5.32 -0.96 -0.93
CA HIS A 90 -6.26 0.04 -0.44
C HIS A 90 -5.82 0.63 0.92
N PRO A 91 -5.92 1.95 1.13
CA PRO A 91 -5.53 2.55 2.39
C PRO A 91 -6.40 2.07 3.53
N MET A 92 -5.80 1.79 4.68
CA MET A 92 -6.52 1.53 5.92
C MET A 92 -6.98 2.81 6.64
N ARG A 93 -7.01 3.95 5.94
CA ARG A 93 -7.37 5.26 6.52
C ARG A 93 -8.88 5.35 6.76
N ALA A 94 -9.29 5.54 8.00
CA ALA A 94 -10.67 5.89 8.33
C ALA A 94 -10.91 7.40 8.12
N PRO A 95 -12.08 7.81 7.60
CA PRO A 95 -12.45 9.23 7.56
C PRO A 95 -12.59 9.77 8.99
N THR A 96 -12.00 10.94 9.25
CA THR A 96 -12.04 11.58 10.57
C THR A 96 -12.96 12.80 10.62
N THR A 97 -13.41 13.26 9.45
CA THR A 97 -14.33 14.39 9.30
C THR A 97 -15.38 14.10 8.22
N GLU A 98 -16.49 14.82 8.23
CA GLU A 98 -17.50 14.74 7.17
C GLU A 98 -16.95 15.11 5.79
N ALA A 99 -16.02 16.07 5.75
CA ALA A 99 -15.33 16.47 4.51
C ALA A 99 -14.47 15.32 3.93
N GLU A 100 -14.06 14.37 4.76
CA GLU A 100 -13.29 13.19 4.38
C GLU A 100 -14.17 11.97 4.04
N SER A 101 -15.50 12.11 4.10
CA SER A 101 -16.45 11.01 3.85
C SER A 101 -16.26 10.34 2.49
N VAL A 102 -15.71 11.05 1.50
CA VAL A 102 -15.37 10.48 0.20
C VAL A 102 -14.32 9.36 0.29
N TRP A 103 -13.39 9.43 1.26
CA TRP A 103 -12.41 8.39 1.51
C TRP A 103 -13.05 7.09 1.97
N SER A 104 -14.20 7.17 2.63
CA SER A 104 -14.99 5.98 2.96
C SER A 104 -15.38 5.19 1.70
N ARG A 105 -15.33 5.75 0.49
CA ARG A 105 -15.68 5.09 -0.78
C ARG A 105 -14.54 4.33 -1.44
N VAL A 106 -13.30 4.59 -1.06
CA VAL A 106 -12.10 4.11 -1.76
C VAL A 106 -11.10 3.43 -0.82
N CYS A 107 -11.17 3.70 0.49
CA CYS A 107 -10.35 3.04 1.50
C CYS A 107 -10.91 1.66 1.90
N LEU A 108 -10.17 0.95 2.75
CA LEU A 108 -10.66 -0.23 3.46
C LEU A 108 -11.92 0.10 4.28
N ARG A 109 -12.86 -0.86 4.32
CA ARG A 109 -14.12 -0.73 5.04
C ARG A 109 -14.35 -1.85 6.05
N GLY A 110 -15.31 -1.63 6.92
CA GLY A 110 -15.84 -2.63 7.84
C GLY A 110 -15.02 -2.77 9.14
N GLU A 111 -15.57 -3.55 10.06
CA GLU A 111 -15.02 -3.73 11.41
C GLU A 111 -13.61 -4.34 11.40
N VAL A 112 -13.33 -5.22 10.44
CA VAL A 112 -12.02 -5.87 10.32
C VAL A 112 -10.92 -4.86 9.94
N ALA A 113 -11.25 -3.83 9.15
CA ALA A 113 -10.31 -2.75 8.88
C ALA A 113 -9.91 -1.99 10.16
N ALA A 114 -10.84 -1.80 11.10
CA ALA A 114 -10.55 -1.19 12.39
C ALA A 114 -9.66 -2.10 13.28
N LEU A 115 -9.79 -3.42 13.16
CA LEU A 115 -8.88 -4.37 13.81
C LEU A 115 -7.46 -4.31 13.22
N LEU A 116 -7.34 -4.19 11.90
CA LEU A 116 -6.06 -3.98 11.21
C LEU A 116 -5.39 -2.68 11.68
N GLN A 117 -6.12 -1.56 11.70
CA GLN A 117 -5.60 -0.28 12.18
C GLN A 117 -5.05 -0.37 13.60
N ARG A 118 -5.78 -1.04 14.52
CA ARG A 118 -5.33 -1.27 15.90
C ARG A 118 -4.08 -2.15 15.95
N ALA A 119 -4.06 -3.26 15.23
CA ALA A 119 -2.91 -4.16 15.17
C ALA A 119 -1.63 -3.44 14.71
N VAL A 120 -1.76 -2.53 13.74
CA VAL A 120 -0.64 -1.69 13.29
C VAL A 120 -0.28 -0.62 14.32
N ALA A 121 -1.27 0.11 14.85
CA ALA A 121 -1.03 1.24 15.75
C ALA A 121 -0.38 0.83 17.08
N ASP A 122 -0.66 -0.39 17.54
CA ASP A 122 -0.22 -0.90 18.83
C ASP A 122 1.13 -1.63 18.77
N SER A 123 1.59 -2.05 17.57
CA SER A 123 2.83 -2.85 17.45
C SER A 123 4.07 -1.98 17.21
N PRO A 124 5.06 -1.98 18.13
CA PRO A 124 6.31 -1.25 17.97
C PRO A 124 7.17 -1.71 16.79
N ALA A 125 6.94 -2.92 16.27
CA ALA A 125 7.69 -3.46 15.13
C ALA A 125 7.30 -2.81 13.80
N VAL A 126 6.07 -2.29 13.67
CA VAL A 126 5.63 -1.69 12.40
C VAL A 126 6.30 -0.34 12.17
N ALA A 127 7.12 -0.27 11.13
CA ALA A 127 7.78 0.97 10.71
C ALA A 127 6.87 1.80 9.79
N ALA A 128 6.26 1.14 8.81
CA ALA A 128 5.36 1.79 7.86
C ALA A 128 4.32 0.82 7.27
N VAL A 129 3.20 1.39 6.86
CA VAL A 129 2.19 0.76 6.01
C VAL A 129 2.22 1.44 4.65
N LEU A 130 2.46 0.67 3.61
CA LEU A 130 2.54 1.15 2.23
C LEU A 130 1.23 0.85 1.52
N THR A 131 0.65 1.88 0.93
CA THR A 131 -0.61 1.78 0.21
C THR A 131 -0.57 2.48 -1.14
N GLY A 132 -1.47 2.07 -2.03
CA GLY A 132 -1.68 2.68 -3.33
C GLY A 132 -3.07 3.27 -3.41
N HIS A 133 -3.73 3.01 -4.54
CA HIS A 133 -5.14 3.31 -4.84
C HIS A 133 -5.52 4.81 -4.92
N LEU A 134 -5.00 5.65 -4.04
CA LEU A 134 -5.29 7.08 -3.97
C LEU A 134 -4.77 7.87 -5.18
N HIS A 135 -3.73 7.36 -5.85
CA HIS A 135 -2.97 8.09 -6.88
C HIS A 135 -2.63 9.50 -6.40
N SER A 136 -2.13 9.55 -5.17
CA SER A 136 -1.79 10.76 -4.44
C SER A 136 -0.75 10.41 -3.41
N GLU A 137 0.13 11.36 -3.15
CA GLU A 137 1.07 11.27 -2.04
C GLU A 137 0.31 11.37 -0.71
N MET A 138 0.59 10.45 0.20
CA MET A 138 0.12 10.51 1.59
C MET A 138 1.25 10.10 2.50
N ASP A 139 1.34 10.76 3.65
CA ASP A 139 2.26 10.46 4.73
C ASP A 139 1.63 10.87 6.05
N GLU A 140 0.95 9.93 6.68
CA GLU A 140 0.23 10.11 7.92
C GLU A 140 0.82 9.23 9.03
N ARG A 141 0.56 9.57 10.29
CA ARG A 141 0.95 8.72 11.42
C ARG A 141 -0.21 7.84 11.87
N VAL A 142 0.08 6.57 12.11
CA VAL A 142 -0.84 5.61 12.72
C VAL A 142 -0.10 4.94 13.89
N GLY A 143 -0.34 5.41 15.10
CA GLY A 143 0.43 5.02 16.28
C GLY A 143 1.93 5.36 16.13
N ASN A 144 2.78 4.34 16.21
CA ASN A 144 4.22 4.43 15.97
C ASN A 144 4.62 4.28 14.48
N ALA A 145 3.71 3.83 13.62
CA ALA A 145 3.96 3.62 12.20
C ALA A 145 3.63 4.84 11.34
N ARG A 146 4.17 4.88 10.12
CA ARG A 146 3.76 5.81 9.05
C ARG A 146 2.86 5.11 8.04
N LEU A 147 1.70 5.69 7.72
CA LEU A 147 0.86 5.28 6.61
C LEU A 147 1.26 6.10 5.37
N LEU A 148 1.84 5.42 4.39
CA LEU A 148 2.45 6.04 3.21
C LEU A 148 1.69 5.63 1.94
N ALA A 149 1.30 6.61 1.13
CA ALA A 149 0.89 6.37 -0.24
C ALA A 149 1.88 6.96 -1.24
N ALA A 150 1.96 6.34 -2.41
CA ALA A 150 2.70 6.83 -3.54
C ALA A 150 1.75 7.50 -4.55
N PRO A 151 2.19 8.56 -5.26
CA PRO A 151 1.53 8.96 -6.49
C PRO A 151 1.54 7.80 -7.49
N SER A 152 0.61 7.85 -8.43
CA SER A 152 0.63 6.88 -9.55
C SER A 152 1.73 7.26 -10.54
N THR A 153 2.13 6.32 -11.39
CA THR A 153 2.97 6.61 -12.56
C THR A 153 2.15 7.10 -13.77
N CYS A 154 0.83 7.28 -13.61
CA CYS A 154 -0.08 7.76 -14.66
C CYS A 154 -1.03 8.86 -14.15
N HIS A 155 -2.33 8.65 -14.26
CA HIS A 155 -3.36 9.57 -13.81
C HIS A 155 -3.28 9.82 -12.30
N GLN A 156 -3.44 11.07 -11.88
CA GLN A 156 -3.56 11.44 -10.47
C GLN A 156 -4.99 11.88 -10.17
N TYR A 157 -5.42 11.69 -8.93
CA TYR A 157 -6.75 12.09 -8.48
C TYR A 157 -6.66 13.16 -7.40
N LEU A 158 -7.55 14.15 -7.45
CA LEU A 158 -7.68 15.20 -6.43
C LEU A 158 -9.04 15.11 -5.77
N GLN A 159 -9.04 15.29 -4.45
CA GLN A 159 -10.26 15.48 -3.68
C GLN A 159 -10.69 16.95 -3.72
N GLU A 160 -11.94 17.18 -4.11
CA GLU A 160 -12.60 18.50 -4.03
C GLU A 160 -13.92 18.36 -3.27
N GLY A 161 -13.85 18.60 -1.95
CA GLY A 161 -14.97 18.32 -1.05
C GLY A 161 -15.34 16.84 -1.10
N GLU A 162 -16.59 16.54 -1.49
CA GLU A 162 -17.12 15.17 -1.58
C GLU A 162 -16.86 14.49 -2.93
N ARG A 163 -16.11 15.13 -3.84
CA ARG A 163 -15.85 14.62 -5.20
C ARG A 163 -14.38 14.25 -5.37
N ILE A 164 -14.15 13.22 -6.18
CA ILE A 164 -12.82 12.86 -6.70
C ILE A 164 -12.82 13.22 -8.18
N ARG A 165 -11.84 14.01 -8.62
CA ARG A 165 -11.64 14.34 -10.04
C ARG A 165 -10.23 13.99 -10.50
N LEU A 166 -10.07 13.85 -11.81
CA LEU A 166 -8.75 13.72 -12.43
C LEU A 166 -7.97 15.04 -12.27
N ALA A 167 -6.70 14.95 -11.87
CA ALA A 167 -5.81 16.10 -11.82
C ALA A 167 -5.46 16.58 -13.24
N GLU A 168 -5.32 17.90 -13.40
CA GLU A 168 -4.91 18.51 -14.67
C GLU A 168 -3.38 18.50 -14.85
N ASP A 169 -2.63 18.59 -13.74
CA ASP A 169 -1.17 18.59 -13.74
C ASP A 169 -0.60 17.16 -13.65
N ASP A 170 0.42 16.86 -14.46
CA ASP A 170 1.15 15.61 -14.36
C ASP A 170 2.12 15.64 -13.17
N THR A 171 1.65 15.08 -12.06
CA THR A 171 2.46 14.85 -10.85
C THR A 171 2.80 13.37 -10.68
N SER A 172 2.92 12.63 -11.79
CA SER A 172 3.31 11.23 -11.75
C SER A 172 4.63 11.02 -11.01
N GLY A 173 4.73 9.89 -10.31
CA GLY A 173 5.89 9.60 -9.48
C GLY A 173 5.88 8.19 -8.92
N PHE A 174 6.87 7.92 -8.12
CA PHE A 174 6.94 6.73 -7.26
C PHE A 174 7.49 7.12 -5.90
N ARG A 175 7.35 6.24 -4.91
CA ARG A 175 7.94 6.42 -3.58
C ARG A 175 9.12 5.48 -3.42
N GLU A 176 10.30 6.03 -3.19
CA GLU A 176 11.47 5.26 -2.79
C GLU A 176 11.42 5.00 -1.28
N ILE A 177 11.84 3.80 -0.88
CA ILE A 177 12.04 3.42 0.52
C ILE A 177 13.40 2.75 0.63
N VAL A 178 14.27 3.32 1.45
CA VAL A 178 15.61 2.80 1.70
C VAL A 178 15.65 2.23 3.11
N LEU A 179 15.93 0.93 3.20
CA LEU A 179 16.01 0.17 4.45
C LEU A 179 17.48 -0.04 4.85
N LYS A 180 17.81 0.19 6.11
CA LYS A 180 19.14 -0.07 6.67
C LYS A 180 19.06 -1.22 7.66
N SER A 181 20.10 -2.06 7.73
CA SER A 181 20.15 -3.23 8.61
C SER A 181 20.05 -2.90 10.10
N ASP A 182 20.34 -1.66 10.50
CA ASP A 182 20.15 -1.17 11.88
C ASP A 182 18.72 -0.69 12.18
N GLY A 183 17.78 -1.02 11.31
CA GLY A 183 16.37 -0.64 11.39
C GLY A 183 16.08 0.80 10.96
N ARG A 184 17.06 1.68 10.73
CA ARG A 184 16.77 3.02 10.19
C ARG A 184 16.25 2.91 8.76
N TRP A 185 15.40 3.84 8.36
CA TRP A 185 14.88 3.90 7.01
C TRP A 185 14.59 5.34 6.59
N THR A 186 14.57 5.56 5.29
CA THR A 186 14.19 6.83 4.67
C THR A 186 13.18 6.59 3.56
N THR A 187 12.41 7.61 3.22
CA THR A 187 11.50 7.56 2.07
C THR A 187 11.38 8.93 1.44
N GLU A 188 11.23 8.95 0.13
CA GLU A 188 10.97 10.15 -0.65
C GLU A 188 10.03 9.85 -1.82
N VAL A 189 9.29 10.85 -2.26
CA VAL A 189 8.53 10.77 -3.51
C VAL A 189 9.38 11.35 -4.63
N VAL A 190 9.64 10.52 -5.65
CA VAL A 190 10.36 10.90 -6.86
C VAL A 190 9.32 11.17 -7.96
N ARG A 191 9.30 12.40 -8.49
CA ARG A 191 8.36 12.81 -9.54
C ARG A 191 8.97 12.57 -10.92
N LEU A 192 8.23 11.93 -11.83
CA LEU A 192 8.69 11.60 -13.17
C LEU A 192 8.87 12.86 -14.05
N GLY A 193 8.06 13.90 -13.83
CA GLY A 193 8.23 15.20 -14.50
C GLY A 193 9.55 15.91 -14.16
N ALA A 194 10.15 15.62 -12.99
CA ALA A 194 11.46 16.15 -12.61
C ALA A 194 12.62 15.32 -13.20
N ALA A 195 12.37 14.06 -13.58
CA ALA A 195 13.38 13.16 -14.15
C ALA A 195 13.70 13.47 -15.63
N ALA A 196 12.75 14.07 -16.37
CA ALA A 196 13.01 14.55 -17.73
C ALA A 196 14.07 15.68 -17.77
N ASP A 197 14.16 16.49 -16.72
CA ASP A 197 15.17 17.56 -16.59
C ASP A 197 16.52 17.08 -16.05
N ALA A 198 16.56 15.94 -15.35
CA ALA A 198 17.82 15.39 -14.81
C ALA A 198 18.68 14.74 -15.90
N ALA A 199 18.06 14.10 -16.90
CA ALA A 199 18.79 13.52 -18.04
C ALA A 199 19.39 14.59 -18.98
N ALA A 200 18.83 15.81 -19.00
CA ALA A 200 19.34 16.93 -19.79
C ALA A 200 20.53 17.67 -19.15
N ARG A 201 20.90 17.34 -17.90
CA ARG A 201 22.04 17.95 -17.19
C ARG A 201 23.32 17.12 -17.22
N VAL A 202 23.29 15.95 -17.86
CA VAL A 202 24.43 15.03 -18.00
C VAL A 202 24.79 14.77 -19.47
N SER A 203 24.31 15.62 -20.40
CA SER A 203 24.73 15.63 -21.81
C SER A 203 25.61 16.83 -22.13
#